data_AF-A0A9W7A004-F1
#
_entry.id   AF-A0A9W7A004-F1
#
_cell.length_a   1.000
_cell.length_b   1.000
_cell.length_c   1.000
_cell.angle_alpha   90.00
_cell.angle_beta   90.00
_cell.angle_gamma   90.00
#
_symmetry.space_group_name_H-M   'P 1'
#
loop_
_entity.id
_entity.type
_entity.pdbx_description
1 polymer ?
#
loop_
_entity_poly.entity_id
_entity_poly.type
_entity_poly.pdbx_seq_one_letter_code
_entity_poly.pdbx_strand_id
1 'polypeptide(L)'
;MRASIALAILCLVCAPPVSSFVISPHCRSPTRLEATKAKAKSKKKAPTSSGGFGTKKDVKAPFNAAASLLRSEKLYDKLEKESFQDTISEGDSTSVFREYVVTVQTPSQSWFPAAQLCLLTHSSSPSVHLPPSLSYLAREVLHCAKSASPSFSPSPPVSYAIEPLSEFMTHVYDVCIRPEQSTQEVMTLKEAREILGLEKEYEENDVKGKYRKMTLKYHPDRFVGEDKDSEEAKEAEIKFDRAAKAYDVLTSRNGHQSFYASLGGKARNEFKTVEVEDVGKERVGMSMDLELGGYRCAVRMLDTEISSFFIARNENFSEK
;
A
#
# COMPACT_ATOMS: atom_id res chain seq x y z
N MET A 1 35.42 -1.09 -60.15
CA MET A 1 35.45 0.38 -59.97
C MET A 1 34.03 0.90 -59.91
N ARG A 2 33.69 1.59 -58.81
CA ARG A 2 32.75 2.72 -58.69
C ARG A 2 31.27 2.42 -59.00
N ALA A 3 30.39 2.39 -57.98
CA ALA A 3 29.72 3.57 -57.37
C ALA A 3 28.60 4.09 -58.30
N SER A 4 27.37 4.43 -57.90
CA SER A 4 26.85 4.89 -56.63
C SER A 4 25.35 5.26 -56.80
N ILE A 5 24.56 5.19 -55.71
CA ILE A 5 23.54 6.21 -55.26
C ILE A 5 22.28 6.39 -56.15
N ALA A 6 21.01 6.43 -55.71
CA ALA A 6 20.40 6.76 -54.42
C ALA A 6 19.07 6.00 -54.24
N LEU A 7 18.84 5.55 -53.00
CA LEU A 7 17.55 5.13 -52.45
C LEU A 7 16.96 6.35 -51.74
N ALA A 8 15.87 6.92 -52.25
CA ALA A 8 15.13 8.01 -51.60
C ALA A 8 13.88 7.44 -50.92
N ILE A 9 14.07 6.91 -49.71
CA ILE A 9 12.98 6.65 -48.76
C ILE A 9 12.67 7.99 -48.11
N LEU A 10 11.50 8.54 -48.45
CA LEU A 10 10.96 9.74 -47.83
C LEU A 10 10.63 9.41 -46.36
N CYS A 11 11.43 9.98 -45.45
CA CYS A 11 11.20 9.97 -44.01
C CYS A 11 9.90 10.72 -43.68
N LEU A 12 8.83 9.98 -43.42
CA LEU A 12 7.75 10.46 -42.57
C LEU A 12 8.23 10.36 -41.11
N VAL A 13 8.47 11.51 -40.51
CA VAL A 13 8.69 11.68 -39.08
C VAL A 13 7.36 11.36 -38.38
N CYS A 14 7.18 10.11 -37.97
CA CYS A 14 6.20 9.73 -36.95
C CYS A 14 6.88 9.92 -35.58
N ALA A 15 6.62 11.06 -34.96
CA ALA A 15 6.79 11.20 -33.51
C ALA A 15 5.83 10.22 -32.81
N PRO A 16 6.24 9.49 -31.75
CA PRO A 16 5.32 8.68 -30.99
C PRO A 16 4.31 9.59 -30.28
N PRO A 17 3.01 9.26 -30.29
CA PRO A 17 2.04 9.99 -29.49
C PRO A 17 2.36 9.77 -28.01
N VAL A 18 2.43 10.87 -27.27
CA VAL A 18 2.30 10.90 -25.81
C VAL A 18 1.13 10.00 -25.42
N SER A 19 1.43 8.95 -24.66
CA SER A 19 0.44 8.06 -24.08
C SER A 19 -0.43 8.89 -23.14
N SER A 20 -1.58 9.31 -23.64
CA SER A 20 -2.70 9.73 -22.82
C SER A 20 -3.10 8.54 -21.95
N PHE A 21 -2.83 8.66 -20.66
CA PHE A 21 -3.35 7.79 -19.62
C PHE A 21 -4.89 7.81 -19.73
N VAL A 22 -5.45 6.79 -20.38
CA VAL A 22 -6.87 6.49 -20.29
C VAL A 22 -7.08 5.79 -18.96
N ILE A 23 -7.43 6.57 -17.93
CA ILE A 23 -7.97 6.04 -16.68
C ILE A 23 -9.30 5.35 -17.05
N SER A 24 -9.32 4.03 -16.95
CA SER A 24 -10.50 3.22 -17.19
C SER A 24 -11.52 3.44 -16.06
N PRO A 25 -12.75 3.90 -16.33
CA PRO A 25 -13.70 4.23 -15.29
C PRO A 25 -14.63 3.04 -15.04
N HIS A 26 -14.20 1.96 -14.38
CA HIS A 26 -15.12 0.89 -13.96
C HIS A 26 -14.64 0.18 -12.68
N CYS A 27 -14.93 0.79 -11.53
CA CYS A 27 -15.19 0.06 -10.29
C CYS A 27 -16.66 0.34 -9.91
N ARG A 28 -17.58 -0.45 -10.47
CA ARG A 28 -18.98 -0.46 -10.02
C ARG A 28 -19.06 -1.31 -8.77
N SER A 29 -19.48 -0.70 -7.66
CA SER A 29 -19.84 -1.38 -6.41
C SER A 29 -20.90 -2.47 -6.65
N PRO A 30 -20.84 -3.62 -5.93
CA PRO A 30 -21.90 -4.61 -6.01
C PRO A 30 -23.20 -4.08 -5.39
N THR A 31 -24.30 -4.58 -5.95
CA THR A 31 -25.69 -4.17 -5.77
C THR A 31 -26.18 -4.10 -4.32
N ARG A 32 -26.81 -2.96 -4.01
CA ARG A 32 -27.59 -2.65 -2.80
C ARG A 32 -28.72 -3.66 -2.60
N LEU A 33 -28.64 -4.49 -1.56
CA LEU A 33 -29.78 -5.28 -1.07
C LEU A 33 -30.78 -4.33 -0.38
N GLU A 34 -31.98 -4.22 -0.94
CA GLU A 34 -33.08 -3.47 -0.32
C GLU A 34 -33.66 -4.24 0.86
N ALA A 35 -33.53 -3.69 2.07
CA ALA A 35 -34.22 -4.19 3.25
C ALA A 35 -35.65 -3.64 3.30
N THR A 36 -36.64 -4.53 3.20
CA THR A 36 -38.06 -4.23 3.34
C THR A 36 -38.41 -3.87 4.80
N LYS A 37 -39.12 -2.75 4.98
CA LYS A 37 -39.60 -2.29 6.30
C LYS A 37 -40.78 -3.15 6.77
N ALA A 38 -40.55 -4.01 7.76
CA ALA A 38 -41.61 -4.61 8.57
C ALA A 38 -41.80 -3.81 9.88
N LYS A 39 -42.95 -3.15 10.04
CA LYS A 39 -43.38 -2.53 11.30
C LYS A 39 -43.97 -3.60 12.23
N ALA A 40 -43.30 -3.90 13.33
CA ALA A 40 -43.90 -4.60 14.46
C ALA A 40 -44.02 -3.63 15.67
N LYS A 41 -45.25 -3.26 16.03
CA LYS A 41 -45.56 -2.56 17.28
C LYS A 41 -45.53 -3.56 18.43
N SER A 42 -44.62 -3.39 19.40
CA SER A 42 -44.77 -4.01 20.73
C SER A 42 -44.93 -2.93 21.81
N LYS A 43 -45.95 -3.11 22.65
CA LYS A 43 -46.37 -2.20 23.71
C LYS A 43 -45.36 -2.22 24.86
N LYS A 44 -44.90 -1.03 25.29
CA LYS A 44 -44.14 -0.82 26.52
C LYS A 44 -45.03 -1.11 27.75
N LYS A 45 -44.52 -1.86 28.73
CA LYS A 45 -44.89 -1.74 30.15
C LYS A 45 -43.72 -1.08 30.89
N ALA A 46 -44.00 -0.01 31.62
CA ALA A 46 -43.03 0.68 32.46
C ALA A 46 -42.92 0.00 33.83
N PRO A 47 -41.72 -0.15 34.43
CA PRO A 47 -41.60 -0.40 35.85
C PRO A 47 -41.51 0.93 36.61
N THR A 48 -42.22 1.01 37.73
CA THR A 48 -42.22 2.09 38.70
C THR A 48 -40.83 2.25 39.35
N SER A 49 -40.16 3.39 39.16
CA SER A 49 -38.88 3.71 39.79
C SER A 49 -39.07 4.56 41.06
N SER A 50 -38.79 3.98 42.22
CA SER A 50 -38.64 4.69 43.50
C SER A 50 -37.19 5.13 43.69
N GLY A 51 -36.99 6.43 43.97
CA GLY A 51 -35.96 6.96 44.88
C GLY A 51 -34.48 6.72 44.57
N GLY A 52 -33.80 7.73 44.04
CA GLY A 52 -32.33 7.78 44.00
C GLY A 52 -31.82 9.06 43.34
N PHE A 53 -31.52 10.09 44.15
CA PHE A 53 -30.90 11.33 43.71
C PHE A 53 -29.42 11.08 43.44
N GLY A 54 -29.12 10.56 42.25
CA GLY A 54 -27.77 10.46 41.71
C GLY A 54 -27.78 11.05 40.31
N THR A 55 -26.88 12.00 40.03
CA THR A 55 -26.64 12.51 38.68
C THR A 55 -26.33 11.31 37.78
N LYS A 56 -27.24 10.97 36.86
CA LYS A 56 -27.00 9.94 35.86
C LYS A 56 -25.80 10.39 35.05
N LYS A 57 -24.64 9.73 35.21
CA LYS A 57 -23.55 9.87 34.25
C LYS A 57 -24.10 9.35 32.92
N ASP A 58 -24.21 10.22 31.93
CA ASP A 58 -24.52 9.81 30.56
C ASP A 58 -23.40 8.87 30.09
N VAL A 59 -23.64 7.57 30.18
CA VAL A 59 -22.73 6.57 29.61
C VAL A 59 -22.83 6.73 28.10
N LYS A 60 -21.82 7.38 27.49
CA LYS A 60 -21.71 7.49 26.03
C LYS A 60 -21.84 6.09 25.43
N ALA A 61 -22.74 5.95 24.45
CA ALA A 61 -22.89 4.71 23.70
C ALA A 61 -21.53 4.24 23.14
N PRO A 62 -21.30 2.92 23.06
CA PRO A 62 -20.05 2.40 22.52
C PRO A 62 -19.85 2.88 21.09
N PHE A 63 -18.60 3.12 20.72
CA PHE A 63 -18.25 3.58 19.38
C PHE A 63 -18.64 2.54 18.32
N ASN A 64 -19.44 2.93 17.34
CA ASN A 64 -19.85 2.07 16.23
C ASN A 64 -18.91 2.29 15.03
N ALA A 65 -17.91 1.41 14.90
CA ALA A 65 -16.90 1.51 13.85
C ALA A 65 -17.49 1.33 12.44
N ALA A 66 -18.46 0.44 12.26
CA ALA A 66 -19.10 0.21 10.96
C ALA A 66 -19.87 1.45 10.45
N ALA A 67 -20.65 2.08 11.34
CA ALA A 67 -21.36 3.31 11.00
C ALA A 67 -20.39 4.49 10.78
N SER A 68 -19.26 4.51 11.50
CA SER A 68 -18.22 5.51 11.30
C SER A 68 -17.51 5.33 9.95
N LEU A 69 -17.16 4.09 9.60
CA LEU A 69 -16.57 3.74 8.31
C LEU A 69 -17.46 4.15 7.14
N LEU A 70 -18.77 3.90 7.20
CA LEU A 70 -19.70 4.33 6.14
C LEU A 70 -19.74 5.86 5.97
N ARG A 71 -19.58 6.63 7.05
CA ARG A 71 -19.47 8.10 6.97
C ARG A 71 -18.12 8.51 6.39
N SER A 72 -17.07 7.81 6.77
CA SER A 72 -15.72 7.99 6.25
C SER A 72 -15.66 7.74 4.74
N GLU A 73 -16.26 6.66 4.23
CA GLU A 73 -16.32 6.37 2.79
C GLU A 73 -17.04 7.47 2.00
N LYS A 74 -18.16 7.98 2.51
CA LYS A 74 -18.85 9.12 1.87
C LYS A 74 -18.00 10.39 1.87
N LEU A 75 -17.23 10.61 2.92
CA LEU A 75 -16.29 11.73 3.00
C LEU A 75 -15.13 11.52 2.01
N TYR A 76 -14.63 10.30 1.89
CA TYR A 76 -13.61 9.92 0.91
C TYR A 76 -14.05 10.31 -0.50
N ASP A 77 -15.22 9.83 -0.95
CA ASP A 77 -15.77 10.11 -2.28
C ASP A 77 -15.98 11.61 -2.51
N LYS A 78 -16.30 12.35 -1.44
CA LYS A 78 -16.48 13.79 -1.50
C LYS A 78 -15.13 14.49 -1.71
N LEU A 79 -14.11 14.16 -0.92
CA LEU A 79 -12.77 14.74 -1.02
C LEU A 79 -12.11 14.44 -2.36
N GLU A 80 -12.30 13.23 -2.89
CA GLU A 80 -11.82 12.84 -4.21
C GLU A 80 -12.46 13.72 -5.32
N LYS A 81 -13.78 13.94 -5.25
CA LYS A 81 -14.49 14.82 -6.20
C LYS A 81 -14.06 16.28 -6.10
N GLU A 82 -13.86 16.78 -4.89
CA GLU A 82 -13.35 18.14 -4.65
C GLU A 82 -11.96 18.30 -5.28
N SER A 83 -11.05 17.33 -5.06
CA SER A 83 -9.71 17.37 -5.67
C SER A 83 -9.72 17.35 -7.19
N PHE A 84 -10.64 16.59 -7.80
CA PHE A 84 -10.79 16.53 -9.25
C PHE A 84 -11.35 17.83 -9.82
N GLN A 85 -12.29 18.47 -9.12
CA GLN A 85 -12.84 19.77 -9.51
C GLN A 85 -11.76 20.87 -9.43
N ASP A 86 -10.97 20.87 -8.36
CA ASP A 86 -9.85 21.79 -8.16
C ASP A 86 -8.80 21.68 -9.27
N THR A 87 -8.60 20.47 -9.81
CA THR A 87 -7.68 20.21 -10.93
C THR A 87 -8.22 20.73 -12.27
N ILE A 88 -9.54 20.73 -12.46
CA ILE A 88 -10.19 21.17 -13.70
C ILE A 88 -10.38 22.68 -13.74
N SER A 89 -10.68 23.30 -12.61
CA SER A 89 -10.76 24.75 -12.54
C SER A 89 -9.35 25.32 -12.74
N GLU A 90 -9.13 26.15 -13.77
CA GLU A 90 -7.87 26.87 -14.02
C GLU A 90 -7.52 27.92 -12.92
N GLY A 91 -8.12 27.79 -11.72
CA GLY A 91 -7.77 28.59 -10.56
C GLY A 91 -6.47 28.08 -9.90
N ASP A 92 -5.85 28.95 -9.11
CA ASP A 92 -4.61 28.68 -8.38
C ASP A 92 -4.87 27.79 -7.14
N SER A 93 -5.46 26.61 -7.35
CA SER A 93 -5.78 25.69 -6.25
C SER A 93 -4.48 25.09 -5.70
N THR A 94 -4.20 25.37 -4.43
CA THR A 94 -3.02 24.84 -3.72
C THR A 94 -3.32 23.52 -3.00
N SER A 95 -4.48 22.91 -3.29
CA SER A 95 -4.93 21.71 -2.61
C SER A 95 -4.16 20.49 -3.09
N VAL A 96 -3.71 19.70 -2.12
CA VAL A 96 -2.92 18.48 -2.34
C VAL A 96 -3.73 17.31 -1.83
N PHE A 97 -4.23 16.51 -2.76
CA PHE A 97 -4.89 15.24 -2.49
C PHE A 97 -3.89 14.10 -2.62
N ARG A 98 -3.77 13.25 -1.59
CA ARG A 98 -2.94 12.05 -1.63
C ARG A 98 -3.66 10.86 -1.02
N GLU A 99 -3.36 9.70 -1.60
CA GLU A 99 -3.89 8.42 -1.16
C GLU A 99 -2.77 7.53 -0.63
N TYR A 100 -3.12 6.72 0.37
CA TYR A 100 -2.21 5.88 1.11
C TYR A 100 -2.87 4.54 1.38
N VAL A 101 -2.05 3.50 1.51
CA VAL A 101 -2.47 2.21 2.06
C VAL A 101 -2.04 2.13 3.51
N VAL A 102 -2.99 1.84 4.38
CA VAL A 102 -2.76 1.61 5.80
C VAL A 102 -2.73 0.12 6.05
N THR A 103 -1.66 -0.33 6.67
CA THR A 103 -1.40 -1.72 7.01
C THR A 103 -1.40 -1.91 8.50
N VAL A 104 -1.82 -3.09 8.94
CA VAL A 104 -1.86 -3.48 10.35
C VAL A 104 -1.07 -4.75 10.57
N GLN A 105 -0.47 -4.86 11.74
CA GLN A 105 0.22 -6.06 12.20
C GLN A 105 -0.17 -6.32 13.65
N THR A 106 -0.25 -7.60 14.02
CA THR A 106 -0.34 -8.04 15.42
C THR A 106 0.82 -9.00 15.70
N PRO A 107 1.14 -9.32 16.96
CA PRO A 107 2.12 -10.35 17.26
C PRO A 107 1.79 -11.71 16.62
N SER A 108 0.51 -11.98 16.35
CA SER A 108 0.03 -13.23 15.74
C SER A 108 -0.10 -13.18 14.22
N GLN A 109 -0.14 -12.00 13.59
CA GLN A 109 -0.37 -11.86 12.15
C GLN A 109 0.65 -10.91 11.53
N SER A 110 1.21 -11.33 10.38
CA SER A 110 2.05 -10.48 9.53
C SER A 110 1.30 -9.22 9.09
N TRP A 111 2.05 -8.18 8.70
CA TRP A 111 1.54 -7.00 8.02
C TRP A 111 0.47 -7.36 6.97
N PHE A 112 -0.68 -6.70 7.09
CA PHE A 112 -1.87 -6.87 6.27
C PHE A 112 -2.38 -5.50 5.81
N PRO A 113 -2.57 -5.27 4.50
CA PRO A 113 -3.16 -4.03 3.99
C PRO A 113 -4.65 -3.99 4.35
N ALA A 114 -5.03 -3.08 5.24
CA ALA A 114 -6.35 -3.06 5.86
C ALA A 114 -7.32 -2.05 5.25
N ALA A 115 -6.83 -0.86 4.92
CA ALA A 115 -7.67 0.24 4.46
C ALA A 115 -6.90 1.17 3.53
N GLN A 116 -7.62 1.88 2.68
CA GLN A 116 -7.10 3.00 1.90
C GLN A 116 -7.47 4.30 2.61
N LEU A 117 -6.49 5.17 2.84
CA LEU A 117 -6.64 6.47 3.47
C LEU A 117 -6.40 7.57 2.44
N CYS A 118 -7.27 8.57 2.41
CA CYS A 118 -7.00 9.82 1.68
C CYS A 118 -6.70 10.97 2.64
N LEU A 119 -5.94 11.93 2.14
CA LEU A 119 -5.59 13.16 2.82
C LEU A 119 -5.73 14.32 1.83
N LEU A 120 -6.47 15.35 2.22
CA LEU A 120 -6.58 16.63 1.52
C LEU A 120 -6.04 17.74 2.41
N THR A 121 -5.08 18.53 1.91
CA THR A 121 -4.45 19.63 2.65
C THR A 121 -3.87 20.66 1.69
N HIS A 122 -3.65 21.91 2.12
CA HIS A 122 -2.85 22.89 1.37
C HIS A 122 -1.37 22.89 1.79
N SER A 123 -0.99 21.99 2.71
CA SER A 123 0.39 21.86 3.15
C SER A 123 1.28 21.31 2.03
N SER A 124 2.43 21.94 1.83
CA SER A 124 3.50 21.42 0.96
C SER A 124 4.09 20.09 1.46
N SER A 125 3.86 19.74 2.72
CA SER A 125 4.32 18.50 3.36
C SER A 125 3.16 17.71 3.96
N PRO A 126 2.35 17.00 3.14
CA PRO A 126 1.16 16.29 3.61
C PRO A 126 1.47 15.17 4.62
N SER A 127 2.69 14.62 4.61
CA SER A 127 3.12 13.53 5.48
C SER A 127 3.03 13.87 6.98
N VAL A 128 3.14 15.15 7.35
CA VAL A 128 3.00 15.62 8.75
C VAL A 128 1.61 15.30 9.32
N HIS A 129 0.59 15.22 8.46
CA HIS A 129 -0.77 14.93 8.87
C HIS A 129 -1.09 13.43 8.94
N LEU A 130 -0.16 12.54 8.55
CA LEU A 130 -0.41 11.09 8.55
C LEU A 130 -0.54 10.49 9.95
N PRO A 131 0.39 10.68 10.90
CA PRO A 131 0.23 10.16 12.25
C PRO A 131 -1.06 10.61 12.96
N PRO A 132 -1.44 11.91 12.94
CA PRO A 132 -2.70 12.32 13.58
C PRO A 132 -3.94 11.82 12.84
N SER A 133 -3.92 11.73 11.50
CA SER A 133 -5.03 11.17 10.72
C SER A 133 -5.25 9.69 11.01
N LEU A 134 -4.16 8.91 11.01
CA LEU A 134 -4.21 7.49 11.32
C LEU A 134 -4.65 7.26 12.76
N SER A 135 -4.16 8.06 13.70
CA SER A 135 -4.59 8.00 15.10
C SER A 135 -6.08 8.25 15.27
N TYR A 136 -6.64 9.21 14.52
CA TYR A 136 -8.07 9.47 14.51
C TYR A 136 -8.87 8.30 13.92
N LEU A 137 -8.42 7.72 12.80
CA LEU A 137 -9.14 6.69 12.04
C LEU A 137 -8.79 5.25 12.42
N ALA A 138 -7.96 5.04 13.45
CA ALA A 138 -7.43 3.71 13.80
C ALA A 138 -8.52 2.68 14.14
N ARG A 139 -9.69 3.13 14.63
CA ARG A 139 -10.83 2.24 14.94
C ARG A 139 -11.50 1.71 13.67
N GLU A 140 -11.66 2.57 12.67
CA GLU A 140 -12.17 2.24 11.35
C GLU A 140 -11.19 1.33 10.61
N VAL A 141 -9.89 1.64 10.62
CA VAL A 141 -8.84 0.79 10.01
C VAL A 141 -8.84 -0.61 10.62
N LEU A 142 -8.87 -0.70 11.96
CA LEU A 142 -8.92 -1.99 12.65
C LEU A 142 -10.23 -2.73 12.38
N HIS A 143 -11.34 -2.01 12.16
CA HIS A 143 -12.59 -2.60 11.74
C HIS A 143 -12.50 -3.19 10.32
N CYS A 144 -11.87 -2.50 9.37
CA CYS A 144 -11.61 -3.05 8.03
C CYS A 144 -10.80 -4.35 8.11
N ALA A 145 -9.73 -4.37 8.90
CA ALA A 145 -8.90 -5.57 9.11
C ALA A 145 -9.73 -6.74 9.68
N LYS A 146 -10.55 -6.48 10.72
CA LYS A 146 -11.42 -7.49 11.34
C LYS A 146 -12.49 -8.03 10.41
N SER A 147 -13.06 -7.16 9.58
CA SER A 147 -14.06 -7.54 8.58
C SER A 147 -13.45 -8.46 7.53
N ALA A 148 -12.16 -8.31 7.22
CA ALA A 148 -11.43 -9.19 6.31
C ALA A 148 -10.99 -10.50 6.99
N SER A 149 -10.38 -10.42 8.18
CA SER A 149 -9.95 -11.59 8.96
C SER A 149 -10.33 -11.40 10.44
N PRO A 150 -11.22 -12.24 11.00
CA PRO A 150 -11.64 -12.14 12.41
C PRO A 150 -10.50 -12.31 13.43
N SER A 151 -9.36 -12.85 13.00
CA SER A 151 -8.15 -13.06 13.80
C SER A 151 -7.48 -11.77 14.26
N PHE A 152 -7.81 -10.62 13.66
CA PHE A 152 -7.39 -9.31 14.17
C PHE A 152 -8.12 -8.97 15.47
N SER A 153 -7.54 -9.34 16.62
CA SER A 153 -8.12 -9.08 17.94
C SER A 153 -8.22 -7.57 18.25
N PRO A 154 -9.26 -7.09 18.97
CA PRO A 154 -9.32 -5.73 19.52
C PRO A 154 -8.24 -5.42 20.57
N SER A 155 -7.58 -6.44 21.14
CA SER A 155 -6.63 -6.22 22.23
C SER A 155 -5.21 -5.95 21.69
N PRO A 156 -4.54 -4.87 22.14
CA PRO A 156 -3.18 -4.52 21.72
C PRO A 156 -2.13 -5.58 22.09
N PRO A 157 -0.94 -5.52 21.45
CA PRO A 157 -0.48 -4.45 20.57
C PRO A 157 -0.84 -4.65 19.09
N VAL A 158 -1.52 -3.65 18.49
CA VAL A 158 -1.67 -3.53 17.04
C VAL A 158 -0.67 -2.48 16.56
N SER A 159 0.19 -2.86 15.63
CA SER A 159 1.12 -1.96 14.97
C SER A 159 0.55 -1.49 13.65
N TYR A 160 0.86 -0.26 13.26
CA TYR A 160 0.40 0.32 12.01
C TYR A 160 1.59 0.74 11.16
N ALA A 161 1.47 0.59 9.86
CA ALA A 161 2.39 1.17 8.90
C ALA A 161 1.62 1.72 7.71
N ILE A 162 2.20 2.72 7.05
CA ILE A 162 1.58 3.45 5.96
C ILE A 162 2.55 3.59 4.79
N GLU A 163 2.01 3.64 3.58
CA GLU A 163 2.74 3.94 2.36
C GLU A 163 1.83 4.66 1.35
N PRO A 164 2.39 5.42 0.39
CA PRO A 164 1.62 5.98 -0.71
C PRO A 164 0.91 4.90 -1.54
N LEU A 165 -0.28 5.19 -2.04
CA LEU A 165 -1.04 4.27 -2.89
C LEU A 165 -0.26 3.88 -4.15
N SER A 166 0.46 4.82 -4.76
CA SER A 166 1.27 4.57 -5.97
C SER A 166 2.33 3.50 -5.73
N GLU A 167 3.08 3.62 -4.63
CA GLU A 167 4.12 2.66 -4.22
C GLU A 167 3.52 1.28 -3.96
N PHE A 168 2.39 1.23 -3.26
CA PHE A 168 1.65 -0.01 -3.04
C PHE A 168 1.22 -0.64 -4.37
N MET A 169 0.66 0.15 -5.30
CA MET A 169 0.16 -0.39 -6.57
C MET A 169 1.30 -1.01 -7.38
N THR A 170 2.40 -0.28 -7.58
CA THR A 170 3.52 -0.77 -8.38
C THR A 170 4.27 -1.93 -7.74
N HIS A 171 4.51 -1.90 -6.43
CA HIS A 171 5.43 -2.84 -5.78
C HIS A 171 4.76 -3.97 -5.00
N VAL A 172 3.45 -3.85 -4.74
CA VAL A 172 2.67 -4.85 -4.00
C VAL A 172 1.56 -5.40 -4.87
N TYR A 173 0.70 -4.53 -5.40
CA TYR A 173 -0.48 -4.95 -6.16
C TYR A 173 -0.12 -5.61 -7.48
N ASP A 174 0.60 -4.91 -8.35
CA ASP A 174 0.99 -5.42 -9.67
C ASP A 174 1.87 -6.67 -9.52
N VAL A 175 2.72 -6.73 -8.49
CA VAL A 175 3.60 -7.87 -8.25
C VAL A 175 2.86 -9.10 -7.72
N CYS A 176 1.93 -8.93 -6.78
CA CYS A 176 1.33 -10.06 -6.07
C CYS A 176 -0.04 -10.48 -6.61
N ILE A 177 -0.81 -9.52 -7.11
CA ILE A 177 -2.23 -9.68 -7.42
C ILE A 177 -2.43 -9.68 -8.94
N ARG A 178 -1.73 -8.78 -9.66
CA ARG A 178 -1.81 -8.68 -11.13
C ARG A 178 -0.45 -8.77 -11.82
N PRO A 179 0.26 -9.90 -11.69
CA PRO A 179 1.62 -10.06 -12.21
C PRO A 179 1.73 -9.82 -13.72
N GLU A 180 0.65 -9.99 -14.48
CA GLU A 180 0.58 -9.67 -15.91
C GLU A 180 0.71 -8.17 -16.21
N GLN A 181 0.40 -7.30 -15.24
CA GLN A 181 0.55 -5.85 -15.33
C GLN A 181 1.89 -5.35 -14.76
N SER A 182 2.60 -6.21 -14.04
CA SER A 182 3.90 -5.89 -13.46
C SER A 182 4.95 -5.70 -14.55
N THR A 183 5.61 -4.53 -14.53
CA THR A 183 6.84 -4.29 -15.29
C THR A 183 8.08 -4.83 -14.58
N GLN A 184 7.93 -5.33 -13.34
CA GLN A 184 9.02 -5.81 -12.52
C GLN A 184 9.18 -7.34 -12.62
N GLU A 185 10.39 -7.78 -12.94
CA GLU A 185 10.80 -9.18 -12.76
C GLU A 185 10.97 -9.49 -11.27
N VAL A 186 10.05 -10.26 -10.71
CA VAL A 186 10.05 -10.61 -9.29
C VAL A 186 10.76 -11.94 -9.12
N MET A 187 11.94 -11.91 -8.51
CA MET A 187 12.71 -13.12 -8.22
C MET A 187 12.20 -13.79 -6.95
N THR A 188 11.92 -15.08 -7.01
CA THR A 188 11.48 -15.83 -5.82
C THR A 188 12.64 -16.07 -4.86
N LEU A 189 12.35 -16.31 -3.57
CA LEU A 189 13.37 -16.74 -2.59
C LEU A 189 14.13 -18.00 -3.04
N LYS A 190 13.44 -18.90 -3.75
CA LYS A 190 14.05 -20.14 -4.24
C LYS A 190 15.05 -19.82 -5.35
N GLU A 191 14.62 -19.07 -6.35
CA GLU A 191 15.48 -18.62 -7.45
C GLU A 191 16.67 -17.79 -6.93
N ALA A 192 16.45 -16.89 -5.97
CA ALA A 192 17.52 -16.08 -5.39
C ALA A 192 18.60 -16.93 -4.71
N ARG A 193 18.20 -17.98 -3.97
CA ARG A 193 19.15 -18.95 -3.38
C ARG A 193 19.91 -19.73 -4.45
N GLU A 194 19.21 -20.16 -5.50
CA GLU A 194 19.83 -20.88 -6.62
C GLU A 194 20.85 -20.00 -7.36
N ILE A 195 20.53 -18.72 -7.59
CA ILE A 195 21.44 -17.76 -8.25
C ILE A 195 22.70 -17.51 -7.42
N LEU A 196 22.58 -17.38 -6.08
CA LEU A 196 23.76 -17.24 -5.21
C LEU A 196 24.44 -18.58 -4.88
N GLY A 197 23.86 -19.71 -5.29
CA GLY A 197 24.36 -21.05 -4.96
C GLY A 197 24.41 -21.31 -3.46
N LEU A 198 23.33 -20.95 -2.76
CA LEU A 198 23.12 -21.17 -1.33
C LEU A 198 22.36 -22.48 -1.08
N GLU A 199 22.67 -23.14 0.03
CA GLU A 199 21.91 -24.30 0.49
C GLU A 199 20.55 -23.89 1.07
N LYS A 200 19.72 -24.87 1.42
CA LYS A 200 18.40 -24.57 1.99
C LYS A 200 18.50 -23.84 3.33
N GLU A 201 19.45 -24.28 4.14
CA GLU A 201 19.87 -23.66 5.39
C GLU A 201 21.13 -22.85 5.09
N TYR A 202 21.11 -21.56 5.43
CA TYR A 202 22.20 -20.63 5.14
C TYR A 202 22.17 -19.50 6.16
N GLU A 203 23.35 -18.98 6.52
CA GLU A 203 23.46 -17.82 7.39
C GLU A 203 23.53 -16.52 6.59
N GLU A 204 23.26 -15.39 7.24
CA GLU A 204 23.39 -14.07 6.62
C GLU A 204 24.82 -13.81 6.11
N ASN A 205 25.82 -14.36 6.80
CA ASN A 205 27.22 -14.32 6.39
C ASN A 205 27.46 -15.06 5.07
N ASP A 206 26.75 -16.18 4.83
CA ASP A 206 26.85 -16.94 3.58
C ASP A 206 26.28 -16.15 2.41
N VAL A 207 25.15 -15.47 2.61
CA VAL A 207 24.53 -14.59 1.60
C VAL A 207 25.52 -13.52 1.16
N LYS A 208 26.10 -12.80 2.14
CA LYS A 208 27.12 -11.76 1.90
C LYS A 208 28.37 -12.32 1.22
N GLY A 209 28.84 -13.48 1.67
CA GLY A 209 30.03 -14.13 1.11
C GLY A 209 29.86 -14.57 -0.34
N LYS A 210 28.73 -15.22 -0.67
CA LYS A 210 28.42 -15.68 -2.04
C LYS A 210 28.17 -14.51 -2.98
N TYR A 211 27.43 -13.50 -2.54
CA TYR A 211 27.23 -12.28 -3.33
C TYR A 211 28.56 -11.62 -3.69
N ARG A 212 29.45 -11.37 -2.70
CA ARG A 212 30.78 -10.78 -2.96
C ARG A 212 31.59 -11.59 -3.98
N LYS A 213 31.56 -12.93 -3.90
CA LYS A 213 32.25 -13.80 -4.87
C LYS A 213 31.68 -13.66 -6.28
N MET A 214 30.35 -13.56 -6.43
CA MET A 214 29.69 -13.36 -7.72
C MET A 214 29.98 -11.98 -8.30
N THR A 215 29.87 -10.93 -7.49
CA THR A 215 30.17 -9.54 -7.88
C THR A 215 31.61 -9.40 -8.36
N LEU A 216 32.58 -9.97 -7.63
CA LEU A 216 33.98 -9.96 -8.05
C LEU A 216 34.20 -10.75 -9.34
N LYS A 217 33.49 -11.86 -9.53
CA LYS A 217 33.63 -12.69 -10.74
C LYS A 217 33.10 -11.97 -11.98
N TYR A 218 31.96 -11.29 -11.85
CA TYR A 218 31.23 -10.68 -12.96
C TYR A 218 31.31 -9.14 -12.97
N HIS A 219 32.28 -8.54 -12.28
CA HIS A 219 32.43 -7.08 -12.22
C HIS A 219 32.76 -6.51 -13.62
N PRO A 220 32.13 -5.40 -14.04
CA PRO A 220 32.38 -4.80 -15.36
C PRO A 220 33.86 -4.45 -15.58
N ASP A 221 34.59 -4.04 -14.54
CA ASP A 221 36.04 -3.76 -14.62
C ASP A 221 36.88 -4.93 -15.15
N ARG A 222 36.42 -6.18 -14.98
CA ARG A 222 37.15 -7.35 -15.48
C ARG A 222 37.04 -7.51 -17.01
N PHE A 223 36.13 -6.78 -17.64
CA PHE A 223 35.80 -6.85 -19.06
C PHE A 223 36.08 -5.54 -19.81
N VAL A 224 36.84 -4.60 -19.21
CA VAL A 224 37.11 -3.26 -19.78
C VAL A 224 37.96 -3.26 -21.06
N GLY A 225 38.47 -4.42 -21.48
CA GLY A 225 39.19 -4.60 -22.76
C GLY A 225 38.47 -5.50 -23.78
N GLU A 226 37.31 -6.05 -23.43
CA GLU A 226 36.51 -6.86 -24.34
C GLU A 226 35.48 -5.98 -25.07
N ASP A 227 35.12 -6.39 -26.29
CA ASP A 227 34.02 -5.75 -27.00
C ASP A 227 32.76 -5.88 -26.14
N LYS A 228 32.10 -4.75 -25.82
CA LYS A 228 30.86 -4.74 -25.03
C LYS A 228 29.74 -5.57 -25.66
N ASP A 229 29.85 -5.79 -26.97
CA ASP A 229 28.93 -6.63 -27.73
C ASP A 229 29.26 -8.13 -27.70
N SER A 230 30.39 -8.52 -27.11
CA SER A 230 30.75 -9.91 -26.91
C SER A 230 29.73 -10.60 -25.99
N GLU A 231 29.46 -11.88 -26.29
CA GLU A 231 28.57 -12.72 -25.49
C GLU A 231 29.04 -12.81 -24.03
N GLU A 232 30.35 -12.81 -23.79
CA GLU A 232 30.95 -12.93 -22.45
C GLU A 232 30.68 -11.69 -21.58
N ALA A 233 30.84 -10.49 -22.14
CA ALA A 233 30.53 -9.24 -21.44
C ALA A 233 29.03 -9.12 -21.14
N LYS A 234 28.16 -9.48 -22.09
CA LYS A 234 26.69 -9.49 -21.91
C LYS A 234 26.25 -10.50 -20.85
N GLU A 235 26.80 -11.71 -20.87
CA GLU A 235 26.51 -12.72 -19.86
C GLU A 235 26.98 -12.31 -18.47
N ALA A 236 28.13 -11.65 -18.36
CA ALA A 236 28.64 -11.15 -17.10
C ALA A 236 27.73 -10.07 -16.52
N GLU A 237 27.28 -9.12 -17.34
CA GLU A 237 26.31 -8.09 -16.94
C GLU A 237 25.00 -8.70 -16.41
N ILE A 238 24.42 -9.66 -17.15
CA ILE A 238 23.19 -10.35 -16.73
C ILE A 238 23.39 -11.09 -15.38
N LYS A 239 24.53 -11.77 -15.20
CA LYS A 239 24.83 -12.51 -13.96
C LYS A 239 25.13 -11.55 -12.79
N PHE A 240 25.75 -10.41 -13.07
CA PHE A 240 26.00 -9.36 -12.09
C PHE A 240 24.68 -8.78 -11.56
N ASP A 241 23.78 -8.39 -12.47
CA ASP A 241 22.47 -7.85 -12.13
C ASP A 241 21.59 -8.86 -11.40
N ARG A 242 21.57 -10.12 -11.88
CA ARG A 242 20.84 -11.19 -11.20
C ARG A 242 21.39 -11.49 -9.81
N ALA A 243 22.71 -11.47 -9.62
CA ALA A 243 23.30 -11.65 -8.30
C ALA A 243 22.95 -10.49 -7.36
N ALA A 244 22.90 -9.25 -7.86
CA ALA A 244 22.45 -8.09 -7.09
C ALA A 244 20.96 -8.20 -6.70
N LYS A 245 20.08 -8.53 -7.65
CA LYS A 245 18.65 -8.79 -7.38
C LYS A 245 18.45 -9.92 -6.36
N ALA A 246 19.19 -11.03 -6.50
CA ALA A 246 19.12 -12.17 -5.59
C ALA A 246 19.57 -11.80 -4.18
N TYR A 247 20.66 -11.06 -4.05
CA TYR A 247 21.13 -10.54 -2.77
C TYR A 247 20.10 -9.63 -2.11
N ASP A 248 19.46 -8.74 -2.87
CA ASP A 248 18.42 -7.85 -2.34
C ASP A 248 17.18 -8.63 -1.86
N VAL A 249 16.73 -9.64 -2.59
CA VAL A 249 15.63 -10.53 -2.17
C VAL A 249 15.96 -11.32 -0.91
N LEU A 250 17.19 -11.84 -0.80
CA LEU A 250 17.60 -12.65 0.34
C LEU A 250 17.85 -11.79 1.58
N THR A 251 18.45 -10.61 1.43
CA THR A 251 18.69 -9.71 2.56
C THR A 251 17.43 -9.06 3.08
N SER A 252 16.50 -8.66 2.20
CA SER A 252 15.19 -8.12 2.59
C SER A 252 14.30 -9.14 3.33
N ARG A 253 14.56 -10.45 3.17
CA ARG A 253 13.77 -11.52 3.80
C ARG A 253 14.51 -12.28 4.91
N ASN A 254 15.83 -12.16 5.00
CA ASN A 254 16.63 -12.75 6.09
C ASN A 254 16.62 -11.89 7.36
N GLY A 255 16.28 -10.59 7.26
CA GLY A 255 15.87 -9.83 8.43
C GLY A 255 14.50 -10.31 8.89
N HIS A 256 14.16 -10.12 10.17
CA HIS A 256 12.83 -10.40 10.77
C HIS A 256 11.66 -9.59 10.16
N GLN A 257 11.78 -9.17 8.90
CA GLN A 257 10.86 -8.39 8.12
C GLN A 257 9.80 -9.32 7.52
N SER A 258 8.53 -8.95 7.67
CA SER A 258 7.44 -9.77 7.15
C SER A 258 7.46 -9.85 5.62
N PHE A 259 6.80 -10.85 5.04
CA PHE A 259 6.66 -10.98 3.58
C PHE A 259 6.21 -9.67 2.93
N TYR A 260 5.17 -9.05 3.47
CA TYR A 260 4.62 -7.80 2.94
C TYR A 260 5.67 -6.68 2.93
N ALA A 261 6.43 -6.54 4.01
CA ALA A 261 7.46 -5.52 4.14
C ALA A 261 8.67 -5.81 3.23
N SER A 262 8.90 -7.06 2.80
CA SER A 262 9.97 -7.42 1.86
C SER A 262 9.65 -7.11 0.39
N LEU A 263 8.38 -6.83 0.05
CA LEU A 263 7.96 -6.52 -1.32
C LEU A 263 8.54 -5.17 -1.77
N GLY A 264 8.86 -5.05 -3.05
CA GLY A 264 9.40 -3.83 -3.67
C GLY A 264 10.89 -3.57 -3.44
N GLY A 265 11.55 -4.30 -2.55
CA GLY A 265 12.99 -4.16 -2.28
C GLY A 265 13.38 -2.71 -1.97
N LYS A 266 14.50 -2.25 -2.55
CA LYS A 266 14.98 -0.87 -2.34
C LYS A 266 14.15 0.21 -3.05
N ALA A 267 13.35 -0.16 -4.05
CA ALA A 267 12.51 0.80 -4.78
C ALA A 267 11.36 1.31 -3.90
N ARG A 268 10.74 0.41 -3.13
CA ARG A 268 9.65 0.73 -2.20
C ARG A 268 10.21 1.18 -0.84
N ASN A 269 10.54 2.47 -0.72
CA ASN A 269 11.20 3.04 0.46
C ASN A 269 10.27 3.88 1.37
N GLU A 270 9.01 4.06 0.97
CA GLU A 270 8.04 4.88 1.72
C GLU A 270 7.13 4.08 2.66
N PHE A 271 7.30 2.76 2.75
CA PHE A 271 6.61 1.93 3.73
C PHE A 271 7.18 2.16 5.14
N LYS A 272 6.42 2.85 6.00
CA LYS A 272 6.90 3.31 7.32
C LYS A 272 5.92 2.96 8.43
N THR A 273 6.44 2.42 9.54
CA THR A 273 5.68 2.23 10.78
C THR A 273 5.30 3.58 11.38
N VAL A 274 4.08 3.69 11.88
CA VAL A 274 3.52 4.91 12.46
C VAL A 274 3.05 4.62 13.87
N GLU A 275 3.48 5.46 14.80
CA GLU A 275 2.99 5.44 16.17
C GLU A 275 1.60 6.09 16.23
N VAL A 276 0.67 5.38 16.88
CA VAL A 276 -0.72 5.81 17.03
C VAL A 276 -0.95 6.21 18.47
N GLU A 277 -1.44 7.43 18.66
CA GLU A 277 -1.69 8.02 19.97
C GLU A 277 -3.14 8.51 20.06
N ASP A 278 -3.74 8.53 21.25
CA ASP A 278 -5.03 9.19 21.46
C ASP A 278 -6.12 8.78 20.44
N VAL A 279 -6.30 7.46 20.32
CA VAL A 279 -7.13 6.80 19.30
C VAL A 279 -8.56 7.36 19.27
N GLY A 280 -8.97 7.84 18.09
CA GLY A 280 -10.31 8.36 17.85
C GLY A 280 -10.57 9.76 18.41
N LYS A 281 -9.57 10.45 18.94
CA LYS A 281 -9.69 11.87 19.31
C LYS A 281 -9.40 12.74 18.09
N GLU A 282 -10.32 13.64 17.76
CA GLU A 282 -10.12 14.61 16.69
C GLU A 282 -8.96 15.57 17.04
N ARG A 283 -8.20 15.97 16.03
CA ARG A 283 -7.09 16.92 16.18
C ARG A 283 -7.49 18.29 15.66
N VAL A 284 -6.92 19.36 16.23
CA VAL A 284 -7.29 20.75 15.91
C VAL A 284 -7.24 21.03 14.40
N GLY A 285 -6.18 20.59 13.72
CA GLY A 285 -6.02 20.77 12.27
C GLY A 285 -7.10 20.09 11.41
N MET A 286 -7.83 19.11 11.95
CA MET A 286 -8.93 18.44 11.23
C MET A 286 -10.17 19.32 11.09
N SER A 287 -10.35 20.23 12.05
CA SER A 287 -11.47 21.19 12.07
C SER A 287 -11.13 22.54 11.47
N MET A 288 -9.85 22.83 11.23
CA MET A 288 -9.39 24.11 10.65
C MET A 288 -9.67 24.20 9.14
N ASP A 289 -9.75 25.41 8.63
CA ASP A 289 -9.80 25.68 7.19
C ASP A 289 -8.49 25.26 6.51
N LEU A 290 -8.58 24.73 5.29
CA LEU A 290 -7.42 24.21 4.56
C LEU A 290 -6.35 25.28 4.33
N GLU A 291 -6.76 26.51 4.03
CA GLU A 291 -5.88 27.67 3.85
C GLU A 291 -5.11 28.05 5.12
N LEU A 292 -5.67 27.74 6.29
CA LEU A 292 -5.05 28.00 7.60
C LEU A 292 -4.23 26.80 8.10
N GLY A 293 -3.86 25.88 7.21
CA GLY A 293 -3.12 24.66 7.57
C GLY A 293 -4.00 23.52 8.06
N GLY A 294 -5.31 23.60 7.82
CA GLY A 294 -6.23 22.50 8.05
C GLY A 294 -6.00 21.33 7.10
N TYR A 295 -6.52 20.17 7.48
CA TYR A 295 -6.52 18.98 6.65
C TYR A 295 -7.80 18.17 6.82
N ARG A 296 -8.14 17.37 5.82
CA ARG A 296 -9.23 16.40 5.88
C ARG A 296 -8.67 15.01 5.57
N CYS A 297 -9.17 14.01 6.27
CA CYS A 297 -8.80 12.64 6.01
C CYS A 297 -10.01 11.72 6.14
N ALA A 298 -9.98 10.65 5.39
CA ALA A 298 -10.96 9.60 5.41
C ALA A 298 -10.30 8.27 5.07
N VAL A 299 -10.89 7.18 5.54
CA VAL A 299 -10.56 5.81 5.15
C VAL A 299 -11.74 5.13 4.45
N ARG A 300 -11.42 4.21 3.56
CA ARG A 300 -12.35 3.26 2.92
C ARG A 300 -11.78 1.85 2.96
N MET A 301 -12.64 0.85 2.77
CA MET A 301 -12.19 -0.53 2.60
C MET A 301 -11.35 -0.68 1.33
N LEU A 302 -10.32 -1.53 1.39
CA LEU A 302 -9.59 -1.96 0.20
C LEU A 302 -10.43 -2.95 -0.61
N ASP A 303 -10.02 -3.17 -1.87
CA ASP A 303 -10.62 -4.21 -2.70
C ASP A 303 -10.50 -5.57 -1.99
N THR A 304 -11.59 -6.34 -2.09
CA THR A 304 -11.68 -7.72 -1.63
C THR A 304 -10.62 -8.63 -2.26
N GLU A 305 -10.20 -8.35 -3.51
CA GLU A 305 -9.13 -9.12 -4.19
C GLU A 305 -7.81 -9.02 -3.40
N ILE A 306 -7.45 -7.79 -2.98
CA ILE A 306 -6.26 -7.52 -2.16
C ILE A 306 -6.34 -8.28 -0.84
N SER A 307 -7.45 -8.11 -0.13
CA SER A 307 -7.64 -8.70 1.19
C SER A 307 -7.56 -10.23 1.13
N SER A 308 -8.21 -10.84 0.13
CA SER A 308 -8.26 -12.30 -0.04
C SER A 308 -6.88 -12.90 -0.30
N PHE A 309 -6.06 -12.25 -1.13
CA PHE A 309 -4.69 -12.71 -1.40
C PHE A 309 -3.85 -12.76 -0.12
N PHE A 310 -3.85 -11.68 0.67
CA PHE A 310 -3.02 -11.61 1.89
C PHE A 310 -3.53 -12.52 3.01
N ILE A 311 -4.84 -12.74 3.12
CA ILE A 311 -5.42 -13.72 4.05
C ILE A 311 -4.95 -15.13 3.69
N ALA A 312 -5.21 -15.57 2.46
CA ALA A 312 -4.84 -16.91 2.00
C ALA A 312 -3.34 -17.16 2.16
N ARG A 313 -2.52 -16.12 1.93
CA ARG A 313 -1.08 -16.21 2.14
C ARG A 313 -0.72 -16.36 3.62
N ASN A 314 -1.24 -15.49 4.48
CA ASN A 314 -0.87 -15.48 5.90
C ASN A 314 -1.28 -16.79 6.59
N GLU A 315 -2.40 -17.38 6.18
CA GLU A 315 -2.87 -18.68 6.68
C GLU A 315 -1.91 -19.82 6.26
N ASN A 316 -1.59 -19.91 4.97
CA ASN A 316 -0.73 -20.96 4.41
C ASN A 316 0.73 -20.97 4.93
N PHE A 317 1.21 -19.83 5.45
CA PHE A 317 2.55 -19.72 6.02
C PHE A 317 2.59 -19.89 7.54
N SER A 318 1.44 -19.91 8.23
CA SER A 318 1.38 -20.18 9.68
C SER A 318 1.48 -21.67 10.04
N GLU A 319 1.30 -22.56 9.07
CA GLU A 319 1.30 -24.03 9.24
C GLU A 319 2.67 -24.71 9.04
N LYS A 320 3.76 -23.95 8.89
CA LYS A 320 5.14 -24.47 8.74
C LYS A 320 6.08 -23.87 9.75
#